data_AF-A0A9P3CFM9-F1
#
_entry.id   AF-A0A9P3CFM9-F1
#
_cell.length_a   1.000
_cell.length_b   1.000
_cell.length_c   1.000
_cell.angle_alpha   90.00
_cell.angle_beta   90.00
_cell.angle_gamma   90.00
#
_symmetry.space_group_name_H-M   'P 1'
#
loop_
_entity.id
_entity.type
_entity.pdbx_description
1 polymer ?
#
loop_
_entity_poly.entity_id
_entity_poly.type
_entity_poly.pdbx_seq_one_letter_code
_entity_poly.pdbx_strand_id
1 'polypeptide(L)'
;MASAYEAVKGYFQEHYLTAATGGRAGRQEEIRTTPLFSLAVKYHVDHAEDEVETSSECDTSSDNGDASKSSGPASGSEESQSTSTKHSPTPLEPSTSQSTPLTTSPGEHQAVLPQSGLLGFHVGDTESVGENEPMMLNVNAPNSVFICGSQGSGKSYTLSTMLENCLMKDNIVSSVSQPVAGVVFHYDVDSSSSISEVAHLCSLGIEVNVLVSQSNEHALRKAYERIGTGDNKPKVRPLLLRSSDLSVDRMNKLMALAEKEGPPPLYMEVIQRILRRMAIENTSSTGFDYKRFRGLLEKETLSKDQWLPLNLRFSLLESFLHPNDIPARPLETWRPKSKKNYKPFDLKPGSLTIIDLSDPFTDAATACSLFDICLRLIKAQPPPLRPCHRLR
;
A
#
# COMPACT_ATOMS: atom_id res chain seq x y z
N MET A 1 -18.94 6.04 -31.35
CA MET A 1 -18.86 5.64 -29.92
C MET A 1 -19.68 4.39 -29.58
N ALA A 2 -21.02 4.43 -29.58
CA ALA A 2 -21.87 3.35 -29.03
C ALA A 2 -21.47 1.92 -29.44
N SER A 3 -21.24 1.66 -30.74
CA SER A 3 -20.86 0.31 -31.23
C SER A 3 -19.54 -0.24 -30.68
N ALA A 4 -18.59 0.62 -30.25
CA ALA A 4 -17.31 0.17 -29.69
C ALA A 4 -17.43 -0.11 -28.19
N TYR A 5 -18.14 0.77 -27.48
CA TYR A 5 -18.52 0.57 -26.08
C TYR A 5 -19.31 -0.73 -25.89
N GLU A 6 -20.37 -0.95 -26.66
CA GLU A 6 -21.18 -2.17 -26.56
C GLU A 6 -20.39 -3.44 -26.90
N ALA A 7 -19.43 -3.37 -27.84
CA ALA A 7 -18.56 -4.50 -28.15
C ALA A 7 -17.66 -4.89 -26.97
N VAL A 8 -17.03 -3.92 -26.29
CA VAL A 8 -16.18 -4.19 -25.12
C VAL A 8 -16.99 -4.55 -23.88
N LYS A 9 -18.18 -3.95 -23.70
CA LYS A 9 -19.13 -4.33 -22.66
C LYS A 9 -19.60 -5.78 -22.83
N GLY A 10 -20.05 -6.13 -24.04
CA GLY A 10 -20.47 -7.49 -24.38
C GLY A 10 -19.34 -8.51 -24.17
N TYR A 11 -18.11 -8.17 -24.57
CA TYR A 11 -16.92 -9.00 -24.30
C TYR A 11 -16.75 -9.34 -22.81
N PHE A 12 -16.80 -8.33 -21.92
CA PHE A 12 -16.66 -8.57 -20.49
C PHE A 12 -17.82 -9.41 -19.92
N GLN A 13 -19.06 -9.14 -20.35
CA GLN A 13 -20.24 -9.88 -19.90
C GLN A 13 -20.22 -11.36 -20.35
N GLU A 14 -19.84 -11.63 -21.59
CA GLU A 14 -19.72 -13.00 -22.10
C GLU A 14 -18.61 -13.77 -21.36
N HIS A 15 -17.41 -13.20 -21.24
CA HIS A 15 -16.26 -13.93 -20.69
C HIS A 15 -16.24 -14.05 -19.16
N TYR A 16 -16.71 -13.04 -18.41
CA TYR A 16 -16.52 -12.98 -16.95
C TYR A 16 -17.82 -13.04 -16.15
N LEU A 17 -18.95 -12.58 -16.71
CA LEU A 17 -20.26 -12.70 -16.05
C LEU A 17 -20.84 -14.11 -16.26
N THR A 18 -20.82 -14.60 -17.50
CA THR A 18 -21.44 -15.90 -17.85
C THR A 18 -20.65 -17.08 -17.26
N ALA A 19 -19.32 -16.99 -17.19
CA ALA A 19 -18.47 -17.98 -16.52
C ALA A 19 -18.72 -18.08 -15.00
N ALA A 20 -19.24 -17.04 -14.36
CA ALA A 20 -19.52 -17.02 -12.93
C ALA A 20 -20.80 -17.80 -12.54
N THR A 21 -21.65 -18.20 -13.50
CA THR A 21 -22.95 -18.87 -13.25
C THR A 21 -22.83 -20.25 -12.57
N GLY A 22 -21.66 -20.88 -12.55
CA GLY A 22 -21.36 -22.11 -11.80
C GLY A 22 -20.68 -21.89 -10.43
N GLY A 23 -20.41 -20.64 -10.05
CA GLY A 23 -19.75 -20.30 -8.80
C GLY A 23 -20.66 -20.42 -7.57
N ARG A 24 -20.06 -20.53 -6.38
CA ARG A 24 -20.81 -20.27 -5.15
C ARG A 24 -21.20 -18.80 -5.12
N ALA A 25 -22.48 -18.50 -5.25
CA ALA A 25 -23.00 -17.17 -4.97
C ALA A 25 -22.63 -16.79 -3.53
N GLY A 26 -21.70 -15.85 -3.38
CA GLY A 26 -21.43 -15.21 -2.10
C GLY A 26 -22.66 -14.44 -1.63
N ARG A 27 -22.67 -14.04 -0.36
CA ARG A 27 -23.56 -12.95 0.04
C ARG A 27 -23.13 -11.69 -0.71
N GLN A 28 -24.09 -10.84 -1.08
CA GLN A 28 -23.78 -9.47 -1.46
C GLN A 28 -23.10 -8.81 -0.24
N GLU A 29 -21.86 -8.37 -0.42
CA GLU A 29 -21.04 -7.69 0.58
C GLU A 29 -20.62 -6.35 -0.03
N GLU A 30 -20.80 -5.25 0.69
CA GLU A 30 -20.58 -3.91 0.14
C GLU A 30 -19.08 -3.56 0.05
N ILE A 31 -18.62 -3.16 -1.13
CA ILE A 31 -17.25 -2.68 -1.36
C ILE A 31 -17.28 -1.16 -1.58
N ARG A 32 -16.66 -0.41 -0.67
CA ARG A 32 -16.47 1.05 -0.82
C ARG A 32 -15.02 1.37 -1.17
N THR A 33 -14.79 1.84 -2.39
CA THR A 33 -13.50 2.39 -2.82
C THR A 33 -13.72 3.51 -3.83
N THR A 34 -12.94 4.57 -3.65
CA THR A 34 -12.51 5.43 -4.76
C THR A 34 -11.09 5.00 -5.14
N PRO A 35 -10.66 5.11 -6.40
CA PRO A 35 -11.33 5.64 -7.60
C PRO A 35 -11.91 4.52 -8.52
N LEU A 36 -13.19 4.17 -8.32
CA LEU A 36 -13.94 3.35 -9.28
C LEU A 36 -14.70 4.21 -10.29
N PHE A 37 -14.89 3.68 -11.50
CA PHE A 37 -15.72 4.28 -12.54
C PHE A 37 -16.35 3.18 -13.43
N SER A 38 -17.45 3.48 -14.13
CA SER A 38 -18.06 2.54 -15.09
C SER A 38 -17.36 2.57 -16.45
N LEU A 39 -17.40 1.47 -17.19
CA LEU A 39 -16.89 1.42 -18.55
C LEU A 39 -17.53 2.51 -19.43
N ALA A 40 -18.84 2.76 -19.29
CA ALA A 40 -19.55 3.86 -19.93
C ALA A 40 -18.92 5.24 -19.66
N VAL A 41 -18.57 5.55 -18.40
CA VAL A 41 -17.90 6.81 -18.04
C VAL A 41 -16.54 6.93 -18.72
N LYS A 42 -15.75 5.84 -18.77
CA LYS A 42 -14.45 5.86 -19.47
C LYS A 42 -14.61 6.10 -20.97
N TYR A 43 -15.56 5.44 -21.62
CA TYR A 43 -15.82 5.66 -23.03
C TYR A 43 -16.25 7.10 -23.33
N HIS A 44 -17.14 7.67 -22.54
CA HIS A 44 -17.55 9.07 -22.71
C HIS A 44 -16.38 10.04 -22.50
N VAL A 45 -15.58 9.85 -21.46
CA VAL A 45 -14.44 10.75 -21.15
C VAL A 45 -13.32 10.63 -22.19
N ASP A 46 -12.97 9.41 -22.64
CA ASP A 46 -11.89 9.21 -23.62
C ASP A 46 -12.26 9.65 -25.05
N HIS A 47 -13.54 9.93 -25.34
CA HIS A 47 -14.04 10.35 -26.67
C HIS A 47 -14.84 11.67 -26.64
N ALA A 48 -14.81 12.44 -25.55
CA ALA A 48 -15.65 13.63 -25.36
C ALA A 48 -15.40 14.74 -26.39
N GLU A 49 -14.22 14.78 -27.01
CA GLU A 49 -13.82 15.82 -27.98
C GLU A 49 -14.47 15.61 -29.38
N ASP A 50 -14.87 14.38 -29.72
CA ASP A 50 -15.54 14.05 -30.99
C ASP A 50 -16.95 14.69 -31.13
N GLU A 51 -17.57 15.13 -30.02
CA GLU A 51 -18.92 15.73 -30.04
C GLU A 51 -18.88 17.24 -30.36
N VAL A 52 -17.73 17.91 -30.17
CA VAL A 52 -17.64 19.39 -30.23
C VAL A 52 -17.56 19.92 -31.67
N GLU A 53 -17.01 19.16 -32.62
CA GLU A 53 -16.88 19.60 -34.03
C GLU A 53 -18.19 19.60 -34.83
N THR A 54 -19.31 19.12 -34.29
CA THR A 54 -20.59 18.98 -35.02
C THR A 54 -21.66 20.03 -34.71
N SER A 55 -21.31 21.17 -34.11
CA SER A 55 -22.27 22.25 -33.79
C SER A 55 -21.88 23.64 -34.36
N SER A 56 -21.98 23.77 -35.68
CA SER A 56 -22.05 25.08 -36.37
C SER A 56 -23.28 25.14 -37.28
N GLU A 57 -23.95 26.31 -37.33
CA GLU A 57 -25.16 26.65 -38.12
C GLU A 57 -26.50 26.12 -37.54
N CYS A 58 -27.59 26.90 -37.39
CA CYS A 58 -27.90 28.31 -37.72
C CYS A 58 -29.01 28.91 -36.81
N ASP A 59 -29.17 30.25 -36.82
CA ASP A 59 -30.14 31.05 -36.05
C ASP A 59 -31.64 30.93 -36.47
N THR A 60 -32.59 31.22 -35.57
CA THR A 60 -33.41 32.49 -35.56
C THR A 60 -34.63 32.51 -34.59
N SER A 61 -34.77 33.64 -33.86
CA SER A 61 -35.99 34.31 -33.28
C SER A 61 -37.34 33.57 -33.11
N SER A 62 -38.14 33.75 -32.04
CA SER A 62 -38.73 35.04 -31.61
C SER A 62 -39.52 35.04 -30.28
N ASP A 63 -39.14 35.96 -29.36
CA ASP A 63 -39.89 36.91 -28.49
C ASP A 63 -41.29 36.67 -27.82
N ASN A 64 -41.45 37.31 -26.65
CA ASN A 64 -42.64 37.56 -25.77
C ASN A 64 -43.31 36.37 -25.03
N GLY A 65 -43.68 36.48 -23.74
CA GLY A 65 -43.49 37.57 -22.77
C GLY A 65 -44.29 37.41 -21.47
N ASP A 66 -44.26 38.46 -20.64
CA ASP A 66 -45.08 38.77 -19.45
C ASP A 66 -44.67 38.23 -18.06
N ALA A 67 -45.07 38.97 -17.02
CA ALA A 67 -44.50 38.95 -15.67
C ALA A 67 -45.57 38.83 -14.57
N SER A 68 -45.17 38.37 -13.38
CA SER A 68 -45.96 38.55 -12.15
C SER A 68 -45.07 38.58 -10.90
N LYS A 69 -45.32 39.57 -10.04
CA LYS A 69 -44.66 39.76 -8.74
C LYS A 69 -45.45 39.05 -7.64
N SER A 70 -44.77 38.63 -6.57
CA SER A 70 -45.31 38.79 -5.22
C SER A 70 -44.20 39.02 -4.20
N SER A 71 -44.53 39.79 -3.15
CA SER A 71 -43.63 40.31 -2.12
C SER A 71 -43.78 39.56 -0.80
N GLY A 72 -42.81 39.72 0.12
CA GLY A 72 -42.84 39.17 1.49
C GLY A 72 -43.89 39.83 2.41
N PRO A 73 -43.72 39.77 3.75
CA PRO A 73 -42.51 40.33 4.39
C PRO A 73 -41.93 39.48 5.54
N ALA A 74 -40.93 40.04 6.24
CA ALA A 74 -40.22 39.46 7.37
C ALA A 74 -40.42 40.25 8.68
N SER A 75 -40.29 39.57 9.81
CA SER A 75 -39.88 40.06 11.15
C SER A 75 -39.79 38.86 12.11
N GLY A 76 -38.90 38.77 13.10
CA GLY A 76 -37.75 39.60 13.50
C GLY A 76 -37.37 39.31 14.96
N SER A 77 -36.13 39.61 15.40
CA SER A 77 -35.65 39.70 16.81
C SER A 77 -35.76 38.43 17.70
N GLU A 78 -34.92 38.14 18.70
CA GLU A 78 -33.73 38.75 19.33
C GLU A 78 -32.96 37.61 20.06
N GLU A 79 -31.62 37.50 19.97
CA GLU A 79 -30.60 38.09 20.88
C GLU A 79 -30.53 37.45 22.29
N SER A 80 -29.44 36.73 22.65
CA SER A 80 -28.31 37.25 23.46
C SER A 80 -27.18 36.19 23.49
N GLN A 81 -25.90 36.46 23.15
CA GLN A 81 -24.86 37.32 23.76
C GLN A 81 -24.09 36.73 24.97
N SER A 82 -22.82 36.37 24.74
CA SER A 82 -21.61 36.63 25.57
C SER A 82 -20.37 35.99 24.88
N THR A 83 -19.37 36.71 24.32
CA THR A 83 -18.26 37.48 24.96
C THR A 83 -17.45 36.66 25.99
N SER A 84 -16.10 36.57 26.02
CA SER A 84 -14.96 37.07 25.21
C SER A 84 -13.65 36.41 25.77
N THR A 85 -12.40 36.51 25.28
CA THR A 85 -11.75 37.36 24.25
C THR A 85 -10.53 36.66 23.57
N LYS A 86 -10.18 37.13 22.37
CA LYS A 86 -8.97 37.00 21.53
C LYS A 86 -7.61 36.56 22.16
N HIS A 87 -6.94 35.64 21.47
CA HIS A 87 -5.57 35.85 20.94
C HIS A 87 -5.45 35.18 19.56
N SER A 88 -4.82 35.85 18.60
CA SER A 88 -4.79 35.47 17.17
C SER A 88 -3.38 35.23 16.65
N PRO A 89 -3.13 34.14 15.92
CA PRO A 89 -2.00 34.02 14.99
C PRO A 89 -2.45 34.20 13.52
N THR A 90 -1.64 34.90 12.73
CA THR A 90 -1.85 35.20 11.31
C THR A 90 -1.73 33.95 10.44
N PRO A 91 -2.65 33.67 9.49
CA PRO A 91 -2.46 32.65 8.47
C PRO A 91 -1.38 33.08 7.46
N LEU A 92 -0.38 32.24 7.23
CA LEU A 92 0.57 32.40 6.12
C LEU A 92 -0.06 31.86 4.84
N GLU A 93 -0.02 32.66 3.77
CA GLU A 93 -0.57 32.28 2.46
C GLU A 93 0.20 31.11 1.82
N PRO A 94 -0.47 30.14 1.20
CA PRO A 94 0.19 29.14 0.38
C PRO A 94 0.68 29.78 -0.93
N SER A 95 1.99 29.72 -1.18
CA SER A 95 2.61 30.26 -2.39
C SER A 95 2.05 29.61 -3.65
N THR A 96 1.30 30.37 -4.44
CA THR A 96 0.72 29.92 -5.71
C THR A 96 1.84 29.72 -6.74
N SER A 97 2.26 28.48 -6.93
CA SER A 97 3.15 28.10 -8.03
C SER A 97 2.35 28.15 -9.33
N GLN A 98 2.43 29.27 -10.03
CA GLN A 98 1.76 29.46 -11.32
C GLN A 98 2.28 28.44 -12.33
N SER A 99 1.45 27.45 -12.68
CA SER A 99 1.68 26.58 -13.82
C SER A 99 1.48 27.39 -15.10
N THR A 100 2.58 27.77 -15.75
CA THR A 100 2.56 28.32 -17.12
C THR A 100 1.92 27.29 -18.08
N PRO A 101 0.99 27.69 -18.97
CA PRO A 101 0.44 26.79 -19.96
C PRO A 101 1.54 26.36 -20.94
N LEU A 102 1.85 25.08 -20.98
CA LEU A 102 2.66 24.50 -22.05
C LEU A 102 1.81 24.50 -23.33
N THR A 103 2.26 25.22 -24.35
CA THR A 103 1.64 25.21 -25.67
C THR A 103 1.86 23.83 -26.30
N THR A 104 0.84 22.98 -26.26
CA THR A 104 0.85 21.68 -26.91
C THR A 104 0.65 21.82 -28.42
N SER A 105 1.42 21.06 -29.19
CA SER A 105 1.18 20.83 -30.61
C SER A 105 -0.11 20.02 -30.80
N PRO A 106 -0.89 20.27 -31.88
CA PRO A 106 -2.08 19.48 -32.17
C PRO A 106 -1.68 18.04 -32.56
N GLY A 107 -2.14 17.03 -31.81
CA GLY A 107 -2.00 15.62 -32.23
C GLY A 107 -1.85 14.53 -31.16
N GLU A 108 -1.71 14.85 -29.86
CA GLU A 108 -1.66 13.82 -28.79
C GLU A 108 -2.87 13.94 -27.86
N HIS A 109 -3.90 13.10 -28.06
CA HIS A 109 -5.03 13.00 -27.12
C HIS A 109 -4.55 12.53 -25.75
N GLN A 110 -4.72 13.38 -24.73
CA GLN A 110 -4.32 13.05 -23.36
C GLN A 110 -5.41 12.23 -22.67
N ALA A 111 -5.38 10.90 -22.87
CA ALA A 111 -6.32 9.96 -22.24
C ALA A 111 -6.40 10.20 -20.72
N VAL A 112 -7.61 10.54 -20.24
CA VAL A 112 -7.86 10.97 -18.86
C VAL A 112 -7.81 9.79 -17.88
N LEU A 113 -8.18 8.60 -18.36
CA LEU A 113 -8.15 7.34 -17.61
C LEU A 113 -7.22 6.31 -18.31
N PRO A 114 -5.90 6.58 -18.39
CA PRO A 114 -5.01 5.88 -19.31
C PRO A 114 -4.55 4.50 -18.82
N GLN A 115 -4.79 4.16 -17.54
CA GLN A 115 -4.58 2.81 -17.00
C GLN A 115 -5.71 2.46 -16.03
N SER A 116 -6.39 1.36 -16.32
CA SER A 116 -7.45 0.79 -15.50
C SER A 116 -7.63 -0.70 -15.78
N GLY A 117 -8.25 -1.42 -14.85
CA GLY A 117 -8.61 -2.82 -15.06
C GLY A 117 -9.96 -3.17 -14.44
N LEU A 118 -10.59 -4.22 -14.95
CA LEU A 118 -11.89 -4.70 -14.48
C LEU A 118 -11.79 -5.16 -13.03
N LEU A 119 -12.65 -4.63 -12.15
CA LEU A 119 -12.79 -5.09 -10.77
C LEU A 119 -14.00 -6.01 -10.59
N GLY A 120 -15.04 -5.82 -11.39
CA GLY A 120 -16.29 -6.58 -11.31
C GLY A 120 -17.40 -5.92 -12.12
N PHE A 121 -18.65 -6.17 -11.73
CA PHE A 121 -19.84 -5.66 -12.41
C PHE A 121 -20.81 -5.03 -11.41
N HIS A 122 -21.58 -4.04 -11.85
CA HIS A 122 -22.62 -3.40 -11.04
C HIS A 122 -23.84 -4.31 -10.87
N VAL A 123 -24.44 -4.29 -9.68
CA VAL A 123 -25.50 -5.24 -9.25
C VAL A 123 -26.93 -4.79 -9.55
N GLY A 124 -27.12 -3.62 -10.18
CA GLY A 124 -28.45 -3.09 -10.57
C GLY A 124 -29.13 -2.16 -9.56
N ASP A 125 -28.61 -2.06 -8.32
CA ASP A 125 -29.22 -1.28 -7.23
C ASP A 125 -29.06 0.26 -7.35
N THR A 126 -28.93 0.82 -8.56
CA THR A 126 -28.71 2.27 -8.77
C THR A 126 -29.18 2.73 -10.14
N GLU A 127 -30.08 3.71 -10.21
CA GLU A 127 -30.66 4.19 -11.48
C GLU A 127 -29.64 4.78 -12.47
N SER A 128 -28.51 5.28 -12.00
CA SER A 128 -27.48 5.93 -12.83
C SER A 128 -26.48 4.96 -13.47
N VAL A 129 -26.50 3.67 -13.12
CA VAL A 129 -25.57 2.65 -13.62
C VAL A 129 -26.37 1.40 -13.97
N GLY A 130 -26.30 0.97 -15.23
CA GLY A 130 -27.02 -0.22 -15.68
C GLY A 130 -26.59 -1.49 -14.96
N GLU A 131 -27.51 -2.43 -14.78
CA GLU A 131 -27.20 -3.76 -14.27
C GLU A 131 -26.13 -4.44 -15.14
N ASN A 132 -25.19 -5.15 -14.50
CA ASN A 132 -24.06 -5.81 -15.13
C ASN A 132 -23.15 -4.86 -15.94
N GLU A 133 -23.14 -3.56 -15.62
CA GLU A 133 -22.16 -2.60 -16.15
C GLU A 133 -20.75 -2.93 -15.61
N PRO A 134 -19.71 -3.04 -16.47
CA PRO A 134 -18.36 -3.31 -16.00
C PRO A 134 -17.79 -2.17 -15.15
N MET A 135 -17.38 -2.50 -13.92
CA MET A 135 -16.79 -1.58 -12.95
C MET A 135 -15.27 -1.66 -13.03
N MET A 136 -14.64 -0.52 -13.33
CA MET A 136 -13.21 -0.40 -13.58
C MET A 136 -12.51 0.28 -12.39
N LEU A 137 -11.33 -0.23 -12.03
CA LEU A 137 -10.42 0.37 -11.06
C LEU A 137 -9.43 1.29 -11.78
N ASN A 138 -9.40 2.59 -11.44
CA ASN A 138 -8.31 3.48 -11.87
C ASN A 138 -7.04 3.15 -11.07
N VAL A 139 -5.98 2.70 -11.76
CA VAL A 139 -4.70 2.34 -11.11
C VAL A 139 -3.66 3.46 -11.15
N ASN A 140 -3.96 4.59 -11.80
CA ASN A 140 -3.13 5.79 -11.81
C ASN A 140 -3.39 6.72 -10.62
N ALA A 141 -4.62 6.75 -10.11
CA ALA A 141 -5.00 7.62 -9.00
C ALA A 141 -4.71 6.94 -7.64
N PRO A 142 -4.10 7.63 -6.67
CA PRO A 142 -3.88 7.09 -5.33
C PRO A 142 -5.20 6.63 -4.69
N ASN A 143 -5.21 5.43 -4.13
CA ASN A 143 -6.40 4.82 -3.57
C ASN A 143 -6.14 4.25 -2.17
N SER A 144 -7.21 4.03 -1.43
CA SER A 144 -7.22 3.34 -0.15
C SER A 144 -8.50 2.52 -0.06
N VAL A 145 -8.37 1.23 0.24
CA VAL A 145 -9.49 0.28 0.25
C VAL A 145 -9.47 -0.45 1.58
N PHE A 146 -10.64 -0.56 2.22
CA PHE A 146 -10.85 -1.41 3.38
C PHE A 146 -11.77 -2.56 2.98
N ILE A 147 -11.28 -3.80 3.08
CA ILE A 147 -12.01 -5.02 2.68
C ILE A 147 -12.33 -5.82 3.95
N CYS A 148 -13.59 -5.79 4.37
CA CYS A 148 -14.13 -6.61 5.46
C CYS A 148 -15.24 -7.54 4.96
N GLY A 149 -15.70 -8.46 5.81
CA GLY A 149 -16.69 -9.47 5.44
C GLY A 149 -16.42 -10.82 6.11
N SER A 150 -17.38 -11.74 5.99
CA SER A 150 -17.36 -13.05 6.64
C SER A 150 -16.24 -13.99 6.14
N GLN A 151 -15.93 -15.07 6.88
CA GLN A 151 -14.95 -16.06 6.40
C GLN A 151 -15.45 -16.70 5.09
N GLY A 152 -14.61 -16.73 4.05
CA GLY A 152 -15.01 -17.23 2.73
C GLY A 152 -15.77 -16.23 1.85
N SER A 153 -15.98 -14.97 2.28
CA SER A 153 -16.68 -13.93 1.50
C SER A 153 -15.90 -13.34 0.31
N GLY A 154 -14.82 -13.99 -0.14
CA GLY A 154 -14.03 -13.53 -1.29
C GLY A 154 -13.02 -12.40 -1.04
N LYS A 155 -12.85 -11.88 0.19
CA LYS A 155 -11.95 -10.74 0.50
C LYS A 155 -10.55 -10.85 -0.14
N SER A 156 -9.90 -12.00 0.02
CA SER A 156 -8.57 -12.29 -0.52
C SER A 156 -8.55 -12.35 -2.05
N TYR A 157 -9.66 -12.77 -2.65
CA TYR A 157 -9.86 -12.80 -4.10
C TYR A 157 -10.01 -11.38 -4.64
N THR A 158 -10.85 -10.54 -4.02
CA THR A 158 -10.96 -9.10 -4.34
C THR A 158 -9.60 -8.40 -4.24
N LEU A 159 -8.83 -8.63 -3.18
CA LEU A 159 -7.48 -8.10 -3.03
C LEU A 159 -6.54 -8.60 -4.14
N SER A 160 -6.64 -9.88 -4.51
CA SER A 160 -5.84 -10.47 -5.59
C SER A 160 -6.18 -9.82 -6.95
N THR A 161 -7.46 -9.59 -7.26
CA THR A 161 -7.91 -8.89 -8.49
C THR A 161 -7.43 -7.43 -8.50
N MET A 162 -7.47 -6.72 -7.36
CA MET A 162 -6.91 -5.37 -7.26
C MET A 162 -5.39 -5.35 -7.49
N LEU A 163 -4.66 -6.35 -6.97
CA LEU A 163 -3.22 -6.49 -7.19
C LEU A 163 -2.89 -6.91 -8.63
N GLU A 164 -3.64 -7.83 -9.23
CA GLU A 164 -3.52 -8.23 -10.64
C GLU A 164 -3.60 -7.01 -11.55
N ASN A 165 -4.65 -6.18 -11.38
CA ASN A 165 -4.83 -4.91 -12.09
C ASN A 165 -3.70 -3.88 -11.85
N CYS A 166 -2.89 -4.03 -10.81
CA CYS A 166 -1.74 -3.15 -10.55
C CYS A 166 -0.40 -3.74 -11.03
N LEU A 167 -0.28 -5.06 -11.14
CA LEU A 167 0.98 -5.80 -11.30
C LEU A 167 1.10 -6.51 -12.66
N MET A 168 0.02 -6.73 -13.38
CA MET A 168 0.03 -7.39 -14.68
C MET A 168 -0.09 -6.37 -15.82
N LYS A 169 0.61 -6.63 -16.93
CA LYS A 169 0.17 -6.13 -18.25
C LYS A 169 -0.74 -7.19 -18.85
N ASP A 170 -2.03 -6.91 -18.87
CA ASP A 170 -2.98 -7.65 -19.69
C ASP A 170 -3.74 -6.65 -20.55
N ASN A 171 -3.90 -6.94 -21.84
CA ASN A 171 -4.66 -6.11 -22.77
C ASN A 171 -6.15 -6.52 -22.85
N ILE A 172 -6.55 -7.57 -22.12
CA ILE A 172 -7.88 -8.14 -22.13
C ILE A 172 -8.70 -7.57 -20.96
N VAL A 173 -8.25 -7.80 -19.73
CA VAL A 173 -8.92 -7.37 -18.48
C VAL A 173 -8.47 -5.98 -18.04
N SER A 174 -7.33 -5.51 -18.55
CA SER A 174 -6.71 -4.25 -18.14
C SER A 174 -6.24 -3.38 -19.32
N SER A 175 -5.82 -2.16 -19.00
CA SER A 175 -5.16 -1.20 -19.89
C SER A 175 -3.80 -0.76 -19.30
N VAL A 176 -3.17 -1.65 -18.54
CA VAL A 176 -1.96 -1.36 -17.75
C VAL A 176 -0.72 -1.42 -18.64
N SER A 177 -0.23 -0.24 -19.02
CA SER A 177 1.01 -0.06 -19.79
C SER A 177 2.27 -0.03 -18.91
N GLN A 178 2.14 0.28 -17.62
CA GLN A 178 3.22 0.44 -16.64
C GLN A 178 2.81 -0.17 -15.28
N PRO A 179 2.95 -1.50 -15.10
CA PRO A 179 2.72 -2.15 -13.80
C PRO A 179 3.60 -1.56 -12.70
N VAL A 180 3.05 -1.46 -11.49
CA VAL A 180 3.81 -1.02 -10.31
C VAL A 180 4.52 -2.19 -9.64
N ALA A 181 5.31 -1.92 -8.59
CA ALA A 181 5.81 -2.95 -7.70
C ALA A 181 4.86 -3.10 -6.50
N GLY A 182 4.41 -4.33 -6.22
CA GLY A 182 3.49 -4.62 -5.14
C GLY A 182 4.20 -4.95 -3.84
N VAL A 183 3.69 -4.44 -2.72
CA VAL A 183 4.06 -4.93 -1.38
C VAL A 183 2.80 -5.29 -0.61
N VAL A 184 2.76 -6.50 -0.05
CA VAL A 184 1.71 -6.95 0.87
C VAL A 184 2.35 -7.31 2.20
N PHE A 185 1.76 -6.82 3.28
CA PHE A 185 2.09 -7.28 4.62
C PHE A 185 1.06 -8.33 5.03
N HIS A 186 1.53 -9.51 5.43
CA HIS A 186 0.68 -10.61 5.89
C HIS A 186 0.99 -10.92 7.35
N TYR A 187 -0.05 -11.18 8.13
CA TYR A 187 0.03 -11.54 9.54
C TYR A 187 -1.23 -12.32 9.91
N ASP A 188 -1.05 -13.62 10.16
CA ASP A 188 -2.08 -14.53 10.64
C ASP A 188 -1.61 -15.16 11.96
N VAL A 189 -2.40 -14.98 13.03
CA VAL A 189 -2.12 -15.49 14.38
C VAL A 189 -2.59 -16.94 14.53
N ASP A 190 -3.70 -17.29 13.88
CA ASP A 190 -4.39 -18.56 14.04
C ASP A 190 -3.76 -19.64 13.14
N SER A 191 -3.12 -19.24 12.03
CA SER A 191 -2.54 -20.14 11.03
C SER A 191 -1.11 -19.77 10.64
N SER A 192 -0.17 -19.89 11.58
CA SER A 192 1.28 -19.67 11.39
C SER A 192 1.98 -20.54 10.32
N SER A 193 1.27 -21.45 9.65
CA SER A 193 1.76 -22.21 8.49
C SER A 193 0.84 -22.15 7.27
N SER A 194 -0.17 -21.28 7.31
CA SER A 194 -0.88 -20.83 6.11
C SER A 194 0.04 -19.95 5.27
N ILE A 195 -0.38 -19.72 4.02
CA ILE A 195 0.28 -18.79 3.11
C ILE A 195 -0.67 -17.65 2.82
N SER A 196 -0.12 -16.47 2.56
CA SER A 196 -0.91 -15.34 2.08
C SER A 196 -1.55 -15.71 0.75
N GLU A 197 -2.89 -15.68 0.66
CA GLU A 197 -3.63 -16.13 -0.52
C GLU A 197 -3.20 -15.43 -1.81
N VAL A 198 -2.83 -14.15 -1.73
CA VAL A 198 -2.32 -13.35 -2.87
C VAL A 198 -1.04 -13.92 -3.50
N ALA A 199 -0.33 -14.82 -2.82
CA ALA A 199 0.83 -15.51 -3.40
C ALA A 199 0.44 -16.42 -4.57
N HIS A 200 -0.82 -16.83 -4.69
CA HIS A 200 -1.32 -17.57 -5.85
C HIS A 200 -1.25 -16.77 -7.15
N LEU A 201 -1.07 -15.44 -7.11
CA LEU A 201 -0.77 -14.61 -8.29
C LEU A 201 0.49 -15.07 -9.06
N CYS A 202 1.37 -15.87 -8.44
CA CYS A 202 2.46 -16.54 -9.15
C CYS A 202 1.98 -17.49 -10.27
N SER A 203 0.76 -18.02 -10.19
CA SER A 203 0.17 -18.87 -11.25
C SER A 203 -0.06 -18.10 -12.56
N LEU A 204 -0.24 -16.79 -12.47
CA LEU A 204 -0.38 -15.88 -13.61
C LEU A 204 0.99 -15.43 -14.17
N GLY A 205 2.10 -15.86 -13.56
CA GLY A 205 3.46 -15.46 -13.96
C GLY A 205 4.00 -14.21 -13.27
N ILE A 206 3.31 -13.67 -12.26
CA ILE A 206 3.84 -12.56 -11.43
C ILE A 206 5.02 -13.07 -10.58
N GLU A 207 6.14 -12.34 -10.57
CA GLU A 207 7.29 -12.70 -9.72
C GLU A 207 6.93 -12.45 -8.24
N VAL A 208 6.59 -13.51 -7.50
CA VAL A 208 6.31 -13.44 -6.06
C VAL A 208 7.58 -13.67 -5.25
N ASN A 209 7.95 -12.68 -4.43
CA ASN A 209 9.03 -12.74 -3.46
C ASN A 209 8.42 -12.76 -2.05
N VAL A 210 8.86 -13.67 -1.17
CA VAL A 210 8.33 -13.75 0.21
C VAL A 210 9.46 -13.53 1.20
N LEU A 211 9.33 -12.48 2.02
CA LEU A 211 10.16 -12.21 3.20
C LEU A 211 9.46 -12.81 4.42
N VAL A 212 10.11 -13.75 5.11
CA VAL A 212 9.57 -14.44 6.29
C VAL A 212 10.47 -14.24 7.50
N SER A 213 9.96 -14.38 8.73
CA SER A 213 10.81 -14.48 9.92
C SER A 213 11.79 -15.66 9.83
N GLN A 214 12.94 -15.56 10.51
CA GLN A 214 13.91 -16.66 10.54
C GLN A 214 13.40 -17.89 11.31
N SER A 215 12.69 -17.65 12.40
CA SER A 215 12.11 -18.68 13.28
C SER A 215 11.04 -19.52 12.59
N ASN A 216 10.34 -18.98 11.58
CA ASN A 216 9.32 -19.69 10.81
C ASN A 216 9.73 -20.01 9.35
N GLU A 217 10.98 -19.69 8.94
CA GLU A 217 11.41 -19.79 7.53
C GLU A 217 11.17 -21.19 6.95
N HIS A 218 11.50 -22.25 7.70
CA HIS A 218 11.39 -23.62 7.19
C HIS A 218 9.94 -24.04 6.91
N ALA A 219 9.00 -23.69 7.80
CA ALA A 219 7.61 -24.09 7.67
C ALA A 219 6.93 -23.29 6.54
N LEU A 220 7.08 -21.96 6.52
CA LEU A 220 6.53 -21.11 5.47
C LEU A 220 7.17 -21.41 4.12
N ARG A 221 8.49 -21.64 4.04
CA ARG A 221 9.16 -22.12 2.82
C ARG A 221 8.47 -23.36 2.27
N LYS A 222 8.29 -24.39 3.10
CA LYS A 222 7.63 -25.64 2.72
C LYS A 222 6.15 -25.44 2.36
N ALA A 223 5.50 -24.36 2.79
CA ALA A 223 4.12 -24.03 2.45
C ALA A 223 4.03 -23.29 1.10
N TYR A 224 4.76 -22.19 0.93
CA TYR A 224 4.80 -21.40 -0.30
C TYR A 224 5.40 -22.16 -1.49
N GLU A 225 6.40 -23.04 -1.30
CA GLU A 225 6.98 -23.83 -2.39
C GLU A 225 6.05 -24.93 -2.95
N ARG A 226 4.85 -25.12 -2.37
CA ARG A 226 3.78 -25.99 -2.91
C ARG A 226 2.96 -25.34 -4.01
N ILE A 227 2.92 -24.00 -4.06
CA ILE A 227 2.18 -23.26 -5.08
C ILE A 227 3.12 -22.81 -6.21
N GLY A 228 2.54 -22.58 -7.40
CA GLY A 228 3.29 -22.30 -8.62
C GLY A 228 3.95 -23.53 -9.24
N THR A 229 4.34 -23.41 -10.51
CA THR A 229 4.97 -24.48 -11.30
C THR A 229 6.26 -23.97 -11.94
N GLY A 230 7.24 -24.87 -12.14
CA GLY A 230 8.53 -24.53 -12.74
C GLY A 230 9.23 -23.34 -12.05
N ASP A 231 9.59 -22.34 -12.84
CA ASP A 231 10.27 -21.12 -12.40
C ASP A 231 9.35 -20.08 -11.73
N ASN A 232 8.03 -20.25 -11.84
CA ASN A 232 7.02 -19.35 -11.27
C ASN A 232 6.67 -19.69 -9.80
N LYS A 233 7.59 -20.29 -9.05
CA LYS A 233 7.40 -20.55 -7.61
C LYS A 233 7.74 -19.33 -6.75
N PRO A 234 7.02 -19.07 -5.65
CA PRO A 234 7.35 -17.98 -4.74
C PRO A 234 8.76 -18.10 -4.16
N LYS A 235 9.53 -17.01 -4.25
CA LYS A 235 10.92 -16.94 -3.81
C LYS A 235 10.99 -16.59 -2.32
N VAL A 236 10.92 -17.61 -1.46
CA VAL A 236 10.98 -17.44 -0.01
C VAL A 236 12.41 -17.17 0.46
N ARG A 237 12.59 -16.18 1.33
CA ARG A 237 13.87 -15.79 1.95
C ARG A 237 13.63 -15.15 3.33
N PRO A 238 14.56 -15.27 4.29
CA PRO A 238 14.40 -14.64 5.58
C PRO A 238 14.42 -13.10 5.47
N LEU A 239 13.65 -12.42 6.31
CA LEU A 239 13.62 -10.98 6.53
C LEU A 239 14.79 -10.58 7.44
N LEU A 240 15.84 -10.01 6.86
CA LEU A 240 17.07 -9.62 7.56
C LEU A 240 17.35 -8.14 7.38
N LEU A 241 17.06 -7.33 8.40
CA LEU A 241 17.42 -5.92 8.42
C LEU A 241 18.94 -5.78 8.53
N ARG A 242 19.53 -4.84 7.78
CA ARG A 242 20.90 -4.40 8.00
C ARG A 242 20.96 -3.41 9.15
N SER A 243 22.14 -3.26 9.76
CA SER A 243 22.38 -2.18 10.73
C SER A 243 22.08 -0.79 10.14
N SER A 244 22.43 -0.58 8.86
CA SER A 244 22.11 0.63 8.11
C SER A 244 20.62 0.90 7.93
N ASP A 245 19.79 -0.15 8.03
CA ASP A 245 18.33 -0.07 7.92
C ASP A 245 17.69 0.32 9.26
N LEU A 246 18.46 0.28 10.36
CA LEU A 246 18.05 0.81 11.65
C LEU A 246 18.33 2.31 11.73
N SER A 247 17.58 2.98 12.59
CA SER A 247 17.80 4.36 13.02
C SER A 247 17.66 4.42 14.54
N VAL A 248 18.05 5.53 15.16
CA VAL A 248 17.86 5.73 16.60
C VAL A 248 16.38 5.62 17.01
N ASP A 249 15.46 6.17 16.20
CA ASP A 249 14.00 6.01 16.38
C ASP A 249 13.56 4.54 16.29
N ARG A 250 13.94 3.85 15.21
CA ARG A 250 13.58 2.44 15.00
C ARG A 250 14.14 1.54 16.11
N MET A 251 15.38 1.78 16.53
CA MET A 251 16.01 1.03 17.61
C MET A 251 15.32 1.29 18.96
N ASN A 252 14.98 2.54 19.27
CA ASN A 252 14.25 2.89 20.50
C ASN A 252 12.88 2.18 20.55
N LYS A 253 12.12 2.22 19.44
CA LYS A 253 10.86 1.48 19.30
C LYS A 253 11.06 -0.02 19.51
N LEU A 254 11.99 -0.64 18.77
CA LEU A 254 12.28 -2.08 18.87
C LEU A 254 12.64 -2.52 20.29
N MET A 255 13.24 -1.66 21.12
CA MET A 255 13.50 -1.99 22.52
C MET A 255 12.26 -1.87 23.41
N ALA A 256 11.30 -0.99 23.08
CA ALA A 256 10.15 -0.65 23.93
C ALA A 256 8.90 -1.56 23.81
N LEU A 257 8.80 -2.47 22.83
CA LEU A 257 7.52 -3.12 22.45
C LEU A 257 6.93 -4.17 23.43
N ALA A 258 7.44 -4.28 24.66
CA ALA A 258 7.00 -5.33 25.59
C ALA A 258 5.85 -4.91 26.53
N GLU A 259 5.46 -3.64 26.54
CA GLU A 259 4.62 -3.09 27.60
C GLU A 259 3.19 -2.90 27.15
N LYS A 260 2.32 -3.86 27.48
CA LYS A 260 0.88 -3.64 27.45
C LYS A 260 0.42 -2.79 28.64
N GLU A 261 0.95 -3.05 29.84
CA GLU A 261 0.66 -2.26 31.05
C GLU A 261 1.89 -2.28 31.98
N GLY A 262 2.40 -1.11 32.39
CA GLY A 262 3.50 -0.99 33.35
C GLY A 262 4.35 0.28 33.18
N PRO A 263 5.18 0.63 34.19
CA PRO A 263 6.23 1.63 34.04
C PRO A 263 7.44 1.04 33.27
N PRO A 264 8.12 1.83 32.41
CA PRO A 264 9.24 1.35 31.60
C PRO A 264 10.31 0.61 32.39
N PRO A 265 10.92 -0.47 31.84
CA PRO A 265 11.88 -1.26 32.58
C PRO A 265 13.15 -0.44 32.78
N LEU A 266 13.79 -0.53 33.94
CA LEU A 266 14.92 0.34 34.31
C LEU A 266 16.09 0.33 33.30
N TYR A 267 16.26 -0.75 32.52
CA TYR A 267 17.26 -0.79 31.45
C TYR A 267 16.98 0.22 30.32
N MET A 268 15.73 0.64 30.11
CA MET A 268 15.36 1.57 29.03
C MET A 268 15.94 2.96 29.22
N GLU A 269 16.20 3.42 30.45
CA GLU A 269 16.92 4.68 30.67
C GLU A 269 18.34 4.61 30.09
N VAL A 270 19.05 3.51 30.35
CA VAL A 270 20.41 3.26 29.83
C VAL A 270 20.39 3.14 28.30
N ILE A 271 19.42 2.39 27.74
CA ILE A 271 19.22 2.27 26.28
C ILE A 271 18.97 3.64 25.66
N GLN A 272 18.04 4.43 26.19
CA GLN A 272 17.73 5.78 25.68
C GLN A 272 18.91 6.73 25.81
N ARG A 273 19.73 6.63 26.87
CA ARG A 273 20.96 7.42 27.04
C ARG A 273 21.99 7.10 25.97
N ILE A 274 22.26 5.81 25.70
CA ILE A 274 23.16 5.38 24.63
C ILE A 274 22.63 5.84 23.27
N LEU A 275 21.34 5.62 23.00
CA LEU A 275 20.69 6.00 21.75
C LEU A 275 20.75 7.52 21.51
N ARG A 276 20.52 8.34 22.54
CA ARG A 276 20.65 9.80 22.48
C ARG A 276 22.09 10.23 22.22
N ARG A 277 23.06 9.60 22.89
CA ARG A 277 24.49 9.84 22.64
C ARG A 277 24.86 9.51 21.20
N MET A 278 24.40 8.37 20.68
CA MET A 278 24.62 7.98 19.28
C MET A 278 23.95 8.96 18.30
N ALA A 279 22.76 9.51 18.62
CA ALA A 279 22.12 10.53 17.78
C ALA A 279 22.95 11.82 17.69
N ILE A 280 23.58 12.25 18.79
CA ILE A 280 24.46 13.43 18.84
C ILE A 280 25.77 13.16 18.06
N GLU A 281 26.38 12.00 18.28
CA GLU A 281 27.65 11.60 17.66
C GLU A 281 27.52 11.24 16.16
N ASN A 282 26.33 10.86 15.68
CA ASN A 282 26.10 10.46 14.29
C ASN A 282 25.70 11.65 13.41
N THR A 283 26.54 12.68 13.41
CA THR A 283 26.42 13.88 12.54
C THR A 283 26.87 13.60 11.09
N SER A 284 27.42 12.41 10.83
CA SER A 284 27.86 11.91 9.52
C SER A 284 26.80 11.02 8.86
N SER A 285 26.78 10.95 7.53
CA SER A 285 25.80 10.22 6.71
C SER A 285 25.86 8.68 6.79
N THR A 286 26.47 8.14 7.84
CA THR A 286 26.52 6.70 8.15
C THR A 286 25.27 6.29 8.89
N GLY A 287 24.61 5.22 8.45
CA GLY A 287 23.44 4.65 9.15
C GLY A 287 23.77 4.16 10.57
N PHE A 288 22.76 3.66 11.29
CA PHE A 288 22.96 3.17 12.65
C PHE A 288 23.98 2.01 12.71
N ASP A 289 24.80 1.95 13.75
CA ASP A 289 25.78 0.88 14.00
C ASP A 289 25.40 0.06 15.23
N TYR A 290 24.84 -1.12 14.99
CA TYR A 290 24.39 -2.06 16.01
C TYR A 290 25.55 -2.65 16.83
N LYS A 291 26.73 -2.85 16.23
CA LYS A 291 27.90 -3.36 16.95
C LYS A 291 28.45 -2.33 17.91
N ARG A 292 28.55 -1.07 17.47
CA ARG A 292 28.89 0.06 18.33
C ARG A 292 27.88 0.21 19.47
N PHE A 293 26.58 0.12 19.17
CA PHE A 293 25.53 0.16 20.18
C PHE A 293 25.70 -0.94 21.25
N ARG A 294 25.88 -2.20 20.82
CA ARG A 294 26.16 -3.34 21.72
C ARG A 294 27.42 -3.14 22.55
N GLY A 295 28.53 -2.69 21.94
CA GLY A 295 29.79 -2.43 22.63
C GLY A 295 29.81 -1.17 23.51
N LEU A 296 28.81 -0.30 23.41
CA LEU A 296 28.54 0.75 24.40
C LEU A 296 27.74 0.19 25.58
N LEU A 297 26.69 -0.60 25.31
CA LEU A 297 25.85 -1.23 26.32
C LEU A 297 26.63 -2.20 27.22
N GLU A 298 27.57 -2.97 26.68
CA GLU A 298 28.42 -3.91 27.42
C GLU A 298 29.36 -3.23 28.43
N LYS A 299 29.48 -1.89 28.39
CA LYS A 299 30.23 -1.08 29.37
C LYS A 299 29.36 -0.54 30.50
N GLU A 300 28.05 -0.77 30.46
CA GLU A 300 27.10 -0.24 31.42
C GLU A 300 26.86 -1.17 32.60
N THR A 301 26.70 -0.60 33.79
CA THR A 301 26.44 -1.33 35.04
C THR A 301 24.95 -1.61 35.21
N LEU A 302 24.43 -2.57 34.45
CA LEU A 302 23.07 -3.10 34.62
C LEU A 302 23.06 -4.29 35.60
N SER A 303 21.98 -4.42 36.39
CA SER A 303 21.78 -5.56 37.30
C SER A 303 21.46 -6.85 36.52
N LYS A 304 21.58 -8.02 37.17
CA LYS A 304 21.18 -9.30 36.54
C LYS A 304 19.71 -9.31 36.11
N ASP A 305 18.85 -8.71 36.92
CA ASP A 305 17.40 -8.64 36.70
C ASP A 305 17.03 -7.65 35.59
N GLN A 306 17.90 -6.69 35.29
CA GLN A 306 17.80 -5.82 34.11
C GLN A 306 18.33 -6.54 32.86
N TRP A 307 19.46 -7.26 32.97
CA TRP A 307 20.07 -7.99 31.84
C TRP A 307 19.21 -9.12 31.30
N LEU A 308 18.48 -9.86 32.14
CA LEU A 308 17.68 -11.00 31.71
C LEU A 308 16.57 -10.62 30.69
N PRO A 309 15.61 -9.73 31.01
CA PRO A 309 14.58 -9.30 30.04
C PRO A 309 15.18 -8.56 28.85
N LEU A 310 16.26 -7.79 29.06
CA LEU A 310 16.98 -7.11 27.99
C LEU A 310 17.62 -8.08 26.99
N ASN A 311 18.19 -9.18 27.45
CA ASN A 311 18.76 -10.21 26.58
C ASN A 311 17.69 -10.97 25.81
N LEU A 312 16.51 -11.25 26.39
CA LEU A 312 15.36 -11.78 25.66
C LEU A 312 14.94 -10.83 24.53
N ARG A 313 14.89 -9.52 24.82
CA ARG A 313 14.62 -8.45 23.84
C ARG A 313 15.62 -8.48 22.69
N PHE A 314 16.92 -8.63 22.99
CA PHE A 314 17.96 -8.71 21.97
C PHE A 314 17.94 -9.99 21.16
N SER A 315 17.64 -11.14 21.75
CA SER A 315 17.49 -12.40 21.01
C SER A 315 16.39 -12.31 19.95
N LEU A 316 15.26 -11.66 20.27
CA LEU A 316 14.18 -11.40 19.31
C LEU A 316 14.58 -10.37 18.25
N LEU A 317 15.25 -9.28 18.64
CA LEU A 317 15.74 -8.28 17.67
C LEU A 317 16.74 -8.89 16.68
N GLU A 318 17.74 -9.61 17.20
CA GLU A 318 18.82 -10.20 16.41
C GLU A 318 18.34 -11.33 15.48
N SER A 319 17.19 -11.98 15.77
CA SER A 319 16.55 -12.91 14.83
C SER A 319 15.99 -12.22 13.57
N PHE A 320 15.90 -10.88 13.54
CA PHE A 320 15.61 -10.09 12.35
C PHE A 320 16.81 -9.30 11.82
N LEU A 321 18.02 -9.46 12.39
CA LEU A 321 19.23 -8.77 11.91
C LEU A 321 20.10 -9.66 11.01
N HIS A 322 20.78 -9.02 10.06
CA HIS A 322 21.72 -9.71 9.19
C HIS A 322 22.99 -10.17 9.94
N PRO A 323 23.49 -11.41 9.75
CA PRO A 323 24.59 -12.00 10.52
C PRO A 323 25.86 -11.16 10.65
N ASN A 324 26.23 -10.47 9.57
CA ASN A 324 27.45 -9.67 9.51
C ASN A 324 27.38 -8.44 10.42
N ASP A 325 26.19 -8.06 10.87
CA ASP A 325 25.93 -6.83 11.62
C ASP A 325 25.76 -7.11 13.13
N ILE A 326 25.67 -8.38 13.52
CA ILE A 326 25.58 -8.85 14.92
C ILE A 326 27.01 -9.10 15.47
N PRO A 327 27.34 -8.72 16.71
CA PRO A 327 28.63 -9.08 17.36
C PRO A 327 28.86 -10.59 17.40
N ALA A 328 30.11 -11.06 17.41
CA ALA A 328 30.42 -12.49 17.52
C ALA A 328 30.27 -12.99 18.97
N ARG A 329 29.46 -14.03 19.21
CA ARG A 329 29.29 -14.65 20.53
C ARG A 329 29.95 -16.05 20.54
N PRO A 330 30.94 -16.33 21.41
CA PRO A 330 31.67 -17.62 21.38
C PRO A 330 30.83 -18.87 21.67
N LEU A 331 29.68 -18.71 22.35
CA LEU A 331 28.79 -19.79 22.76
C LEU A 331 27.56 -19.97 21.84
N GLU A 332 27.42 -19.17 20.77
CA GLU A 332 26.30 -19.33 19.84
C GLU A 332 26.54 -20.49 18.87
N THR A 333 25.68 -21.50 18.97
CA THR A 333 25.62 -22.63 18.04
C THR A 333 24.82 -22.32 16.77
N TRP A 334 24.02 -21.26 16.77
CA TRP A 334 23.19 -20.84 15.65
C TRP A 334 23.58 -19.44 15.17
N ARG A 335 23.89 -19.33 13.88
CA ARG A 335 24.01 -18.06 13.15
C ARG A 335 23.39 -18.20 11.77
N PRO A 336 22.68 -17.19 11.26
CA PRO A 336 22.18 -17.25 9.90
C PRO A 336 23.33 -17.21 8.89
N LYS A 337 23.14 -17.87 7.74
CA LYS A 337 24.17 -17.91 6.69
C LYS A 337 24.16 -16.61 5.90
N SER A 338 25.25 -15.87 5.97
CA SER A 338 25.44 -14.62 5.20
C SER A 338 25.40 -14.88 3.69
N LYS A 339 24.50 -14.20 2.98
CA LYS A 339 24.52 -14.13 1.51
C LYS A 339 25.12 -12.79 1.09
N LYS A 340 26.12 -12.81 0.19
CA LYS A 340 26.65 -11.59 -0.42
C LYS A 340 25.51 -10.85 -1.14
N ASN A 341 25.49 -9.53 -1.04
CA ASN A 341 24.50 -8.64 -1.68
C ASN A 341 23.03 -8.88 -1.27
N TYR A 342 22.77 -9.27 -0.01
CA TYR A 342 21.40 -9.29 0.51
C TYR A 342 20.79 -7.87 0.51
N LYS A 343 19.75 -7.67 -0.31
CA LYS A 343 18.85 -6.50 -0.32
C LYS A 343 17.42 -7.01 -0.06
N PRO A 344 16.79 -6.72 1.09
CA PRO A 344 15.45 -7.24 1.40
C PRO A 344 14.40 -6.66 0.43
N PHE A 345 14.39 -5.34 0.28
CA PHE A 345 13.48 -4.61 -0.59
C PHE A 345 14.19 -4.32 -1.92
N ASP A 346 14.04 -5.21 -2.89
CA ASP A 346 14.48 -5.00 -4.28
C ASP A 346 13.21 -5.04 -5.15
N LEU A 347 12.43 -3.96 -5.06
CA LEU A 347 11.08 -3.88 -5.61
C LEU A 347 11.13 -3.63 -7.11
N LYS A 348 10.59 -4.58 -7.91
CA LYS A 348 10.54 -4.47 -9.37
C LYS A 348 9.11 -4.21 -9.86
N PRO A 349 8.93 -3.35 -10.89
CA PRO A 349 7.68 -3.26 -11.63
C PRO A 349 7.19 -4.65 -12.08
N GLY A 350 5.90 -4.95 -11.88
CA GLY A 350 5.29 -6.23 -12.21
C GLY A 350 5.66 -7.41 -11.29
N SER A 351 6.19 -7.13 -10.10
CA SER A 351 6.49 -8.14 -9.07
C SER A 351 5.74 -7.86 -7.77
N LEU A 352 5.47 -8.92 -7.00
CA LEU A 352 4.85 -8.86 -5.67
C LEU A 352 5.88 -9.24 -4.60
N THR A 353 6.08 -8.39 -3.61
CA THR A 353 6.83 -8.72 -2.39
C THR A 353 5.87 -8.88 -1.22
N ILE A 354 5.76 -10.09 -0.69
CA ILE A 354 4.99 -10.40 0.52
C ILE A 354 5.94 -10.35 1.71
N ILE A 355 5.59 -9.59 2.73
CA ILE A 355 6.29 -9.54 4.02
C ILE A 355 5.39 -10.26 5.01
N ASP A 356 5.70 -11.52 5.23
CA ASP A 356 4.92 -12.44 6.05
C ASP A 356 5.51 -12.45 7.48
N LEU A 357 4.76 -11.85 8.39
CA LEU A 357 5.08 -11.68 9.80
C LEU A 357 4.38 -12.74 10.67
N SER A 358 3.73 -13.72 10.06
CA SER A 358 3.04 -14.82 10.74
C SER A 358 4.07 -15.78 11.33
N ASP A 359 4.30 -15.72 12.64
CA ASP A 359 5.32 -16.49 13.34
C ASP A 359 4.87 -16.81 14.78
N PRO A 360 4.97 -18.08 15.25
CA PRO A 360 4.52 -18.47 16.60
C PRO A 360 5.20 -17.75 17.77
N PHE A 361 6.35 -17.12 17.54
CA PHE A 361 7.18 -16.41 18.51
C PHE A 361 7.12 -14.88 18.34
N THR A 362 6.34 -14.37 17.38
CA THR A 362 6.17 -12.93 17.13
C THR A 362 4.78 -12.48 17.56
N ASP A 363 4.71 -11.56 18.51
CA ASP A 363 3.44 -10.97 18.96
C ASP A 363 2.99 -9.80 18.06
N ALA A 364 1.73 -9.38 18.22
CA ALA A 364 1.16 -8.30 17.43
C ALA A 364 1.93 -6.97 17.57
N ALA A 365 2.52 -6.68 18.74
CA ALA A 365 3.30 -5.48 18.97
C ALA A 365 4.62 -5.49 18.18
N THR A 366 5.29 -6.65 18.12
CA THR A 366 6.48 -6.88 17.31
C THR A 366 6.15 -6.83 15.82
N ALA A 367 5.06 -7.50 15.38
CA ALA A 367 4.61 -7.47 13.99
C ALA A 367 4.28 -6.04 13.51
N CYS A 368 3.51 -5.25 14.27
CA CYS A 368 3.21 -3.84 13.98
C CYS A 368 4.47 -2.97 13.85
N SER A 369 5.54 -3.31 14.58
CA SER A 369 6.79 -2.55 14.56
C SER A 369 7.67 -2.93 13.37
N LEU A 370 7.74 -4.23 13.04
CA LEU A 370 8.36 -4.71 11.81
C LEU A 370 7.65 -4.13 10.58
N PHE A 371 6.32 -3.98 10.63
CA PHE A 371 5.52 -3.26 9.64
C PHE A 371 5.97 -1.79 9.49
N ASP A 372 6.00 -0.97 10.56
CA ASP A 372 6.45 0.44 10.50
C ASP A 372 7.89 0.55 9.94
N ILE A 373 8.79 -0.34 10.37
CA ILE A 373 10.18 -0.36 9.91
C ILE A 373 10.27 -0.67 8.42
N CYS A 374 9.67 -1.76 7.97
CA CYS A 374 9.69 -2.20 6.57
C CYS A 374 9.00 -1.18 5.66
N LEU A 375 7.82 -0.68 6.04
CA LEU A 375 7.07 0.33 5.29
C LEU A 375 7.90 1.61 5.12
N ARG A 376 8.54 2.09 6.19
CA ARG A 376 9.43 3.27 6.11
C ARG A 376 10.71 2.99 5.31
N LEU A 377 11.21 1.76 5.27
CA LEU A 377 12.37 1.38 4.45
C LEU A 377 12.00 1.38 2.96
N ILE A 378 10.85 0.77 2.62
CA ILE A 378 10.28 0.78 1.27
C ILE A 378 10.04 2.21 0.79
N LYS A 379 9.39 3.06 1.60
CA LYS A 379 9.14 4.47 1.26
C LYS A 379 10.41 5.32 1.13
N ALA A 380 11.53 4.89 1.69
CA ALA A 380 12.82 5.59 1.56
C ALA A 380 13.59 5.18 0.31
N GLN A 381 13.17 4.13 -0.41
CA GLN A 381 13.75 3.78 -1.69
C GLN A 381 13.16 4.68 -2.78
N PRO A 382 13.99 5.35 -3.61
CA PRO A 382 13.48 6.02 -4.78
C PRO A 382 12.88 4.96 -5.73
N PRO A 383 11.71 5.21 -6.34
CA PRO A 383 11.23 4.34 -7.41
C PRO A 383 12.30 4.29 -8.52
N PRO A 384 12.46 3.16 -9.23
CA PRO A 384 13.41 3.06 -10.33
C PRO A 384 13.16 4.21 -11.30
N LEU A 385 14.24 4.95 -11.63
CA LEU A 385 14.17 6.16 -12.44
C LEU A 385 13.34 5.89 -13.70
N ARG A 386 12.17 6.54 -13.79
CA ARG A 386 11.37 6.50 -15.02
C ARG A 386 12.26 7.02 -16.15
N PRO A 387 12.39 6.31 -17.29
CA PRO A 387 12.90 6.95 -18.49
C PRO A 387 11.89 8.04 -18.85
N CYS A 388 12.18 9.28 -18.44
CA CYS A 388 11.50 10.42 -19.04
C CYS A 388 11.77 10.32 -20.53
N HIS A 389 10.72 10.18 -21.33
CA HIS A 389 10.80 10.52 -22.73
C HIS A 389 11.27 11.98 -22.78
N ARG A 390 12.55 12.18 -23.12
CA ARG A 390 13.00 13.48 -23.60
C ARG A 390 12.23 13.70 -24.89
N LEU A 391 11.16 14.50 -24.81
CA LEU A 391 10.68 15.26 -25.94
C LEU A 391 11.91 15.93 -26.58
N ARG A 392 12.09 15.67 -27.86
CA ARG A 392 13.20 16.17 -28.69
C ARG A 392 12.66 17.21 -29.65
#